data_AF-A0A5C7JQC9-F1
#
_entry.id   AF-A0A5C7JQC9-F1
#
_cell.length_a   1.000
_cell.length_b   1.000
_cell.length_c   1.000
_cell.angle_alpha   90.00
_cell.angle_beta   90.00
_cell.angle_gamma   90.00
#
_symmetry.space_group_name_H-M   'P 1'
#
loop_
_entity.id
_entity.type
_entity.pdbx_description
1 polymer ?
#
loop_
_entity_poly.entity_id
_entity_poly.type
_entity_poly.pdbx_seq_one_letter_code
_entity_poly.pdbx_strand_id
1 'polypeptide(L)'
;MAETQQITEEQIKVFEQMTEEYNKIALDTSRFTVEEAKQALKGVYEAGGLTFPENNFHVVDSINALFKKYKEITGLDNLSGSDLNLGSLDAHWLKYHVFYRDVLKHEGLEKLQLLEPMLKVGWFLMCDDLCIVSQKPVYIGLSGTRLHAENRKALEFADGKGIYAWKGVLLKEKTHGWIITNPEKITVDDIMKENNAEIRRVMLERFGFDRFFEEADSKLLDDDPKHGKLYEIAFPDDEPIKLLNDEPIKLLKVINSTAEPDGTFKEYILPVPEDMQTSLQARAWTFDCDPKEFEFEVET
;
A
#
# COMPACT_ATOMS: atom_id res chain seq x y z
N MET A 1 -13.51 -6.86 37.76
CA MET A 1 -13.57 -6.30 36.38
C MET A 1 -13.31 -4.81 36.54
N ALA A 2 -12.26 -4.26 35.93
CA ALA A 2 -12.01 -2.83 35.99
C ALA A 2 -13.16 -2.11 35.25
N GLU A 3 -13.73 -1.07 35.86
CA GLU A 3 -14.71 -0.20 35.18
C GLU A 3 -14.04 0.42 33.95
N THR A 4 -14.64 0.24 32.77
CA THR A 4 -14.13 0.84 31.55
C THR A 4 -14.45 2.33 31.59
N GLN A 5 -13.41 3.17 31.70
CA GLN A 5 -13.58 4.62 31.60
C GLN A 5 -14.14 4.96 30.22
N GLN A 6 -15.27 5.67 30.19
CA GLN A 6 -15.85 6.15 28.94
C GLN A 6 -15.11 7.42 28.49
N ILE A 7 -14.63 7.43 27.24
CA ILE A 7 -13.93 8.57 26.64
C ILE A 7 -14.93 9.70 26.39
N THR A 8 -14.54 10.94 26.74
CA THR A 8 -15.40 12.12 26.54
C THR A 8 -15.30 12.67 25.12
N GLU A 9 -16.30 13.44 24.67
CA GLU A 9 -16.26 14.11 23.36
C GLU A 9 -15.03 15.02 23.20
N GLU A 10 -14.60 15.67 24.28
CA GLU A 10 -13.40 16.51 24.27
C GLU A 10 -12.14 15.69 24.05
N GLN A 11 -12.04 14.53 24.70
CA GLN A 11 -10.92 13.60 24.50
C GLN A 11 -10.90 13.03 23.07
N ILE A 12 -12.08 12.79 22.46
CA ILE A 12 -12.18 12.39 21.05
C ILE A 12 -11.60 13.47 20.14
N LYS A 13 -11.98 14.74 20.33
CA LYS A 13 -11.44 15.87 19.54
C LYS A 13 -9.93 16.00 19.67
N VAL A 14 -9.39 15.83 20.88
CA VAL A 14 -7.93 15.81 21.10
C VAL A 14 -7.27 14.67 20.31
N PHE A 15 -7.88 13.49 20.30
CA PHE A 15 -7.37 12.35 19.55
C PHE A 15 -7.38 12.59 18.02
N GLU A 16 -8.40 13.26 17.50
CA GLU A 16 -8.49 13.67 16.09
C GLU A 16 -7.37 14.65 15.72
N GLN A 17 -7.14 15.67 16.55
CA GLN A 17 -6.04 16.64 16.36
C GLN A 17 -4.67 15.93 16.38
N MET A 18 -4.44 15.06 17.37
CA MET A 18 -3.23 14.25 17.42
C MET A 18 -3.07 13.36 16.17
N THR A 19 -4.17 12.88 15.57
CA THR A 19 -4.09 12.07 14.36
C THR A 19 -3.53 12.88 13.19
N GLU A 20 -3.95 14.13 13.01
CA GLU A 20 -3.39 15.00 11.99
C GLU A 20 -1.91 15.32 12.24
N GLU A 21 -1.53 15.59 13.49
CA GLU A 21 -0.15 15.88 13.87
C GLU A 21 0.79 14.69 13.62
N TYR A 22 0.41 13.50 14.06
CA TYR A 22 1.25 12.31 13.91
C TYR A 22 1.28 11.81 12.46
N ASN A 23 0.25 12.07 11.65
CA ASN A 23 0.31 11.85 10.20
C ASN A 23 1.37 12.75 9.54
N LYS A 24 1.51 14.02 9.97
CA LYS A 24 2.56 14.90 9.46
C LYS A 24 3.96 14.37 9.82
N ILE A 25 4.12 13.80 11.02
CA ILE A 25 5.39 13.18 11.44
C ILE A 25 5.71 11.95 10.57
N ALA A 26 4.73 11.06 10.36
CA ALA A 26 4.93 9.86 9.55
C ALA A 26 5.29 10.18 8.09
N LEU A 27 4.77 11.30 7.57
CA LEU A 27 4.98 11.74 6.19
C LEU A 27 6.12 12.75 6.02
N ASP A 28 6.79 13.13 7.11
CA ASP A 28 7.88 14.10 7.05
C ASP A 28 9.13 13.51 6.39
N THR A 29 9.55 14.12 5.29
CA THR A 29 10.70 13.70 4.47
C THR A 29 11.97 14.50 4.79
N SER A 30 11.95 15.34 5.84
CA SER A 30 13.13 16.08 6.28
C SER A 30 14.33 15.17 6.56
N ARG A 31 15.54 15.64 6.23
CA ARG A 31 16.78 14.90 6.47
C ARG A 31 17.31 15.21 7.85
N PHE A 32 17.92 14.21 8.50
CA PHE A 32 18.58 14.38 9.78
C PHE A 32 20.09 14.11 9.68
N THR A 33 20.84 14.67 10.62
CA THR A 33 22.28 14.44 10.80
C THR A 33 22.54 13.20 11.66
N VAL A 34 23.78 12.70 11.65
CA VAL A 34 24.20 11.58 12.51
C VAL A 34 23.95 11.91 13.99
N GLU A 35 24.28 13.13 14.43
CA GLU A 35 24.10 13.54 15.82
C GLU A 35 22.63 13.61 16.23
N GLU A 36 21.74 14.11 15.36
CA GLU A 36 20.31 14.10 15.63
C GLU A 36 19.75 12.67 15.74
N ALA A 37 20.24 11.75 14.90
CA ALA A 37 19.85 10.34 14.96
C ALA A 37 20.34 9.66 16.25
N LYS A 38 21.58 9.95 16.68
CA LYS A 38 22.12 9.46 17.96
C LYS A 38 21.29 9.96 19.14
N GLN A 39 20.99 11.26 19.18
CA GLN A 39 20.16 11.85 20.22
C GLN A 39 18.76 11.22 20.25
N ALA A 40 18.17 10.97 19.07
CA ALA A 40 16.86 10.35 18.94
C ALA A 40 16.83 8.90 19.48
N LEU A 41 17.86 8.10 19.21
CA LEU A 41 17.86 6.67 19.55
C LEU A 41 18.44 6.35 20.93
N LYS A 42 19.15 7.28 21.57
CA LYS A 42 19.70 7.08 22.92
C LYS A 42 18.62 6.77 23.96
N GLY A 43 17.48 7.47 23.90
CA GLY A 43 16.33 7.22 24.77
C GLY A 43 15.72 5.84 24.57
N VAL A 44 15.71 5.33 23.33
CA VAL A 44 15.20 3.99 23.01
C VAL A 44 16.06 2.90 23.66
N TYR A 45 17.39 3.03 23.60
CA TYR A 45 18.32 2.13 24.29
C TYR A 45 18.13 2.19 25.82
N GLU A 46 17.99 3.39 26.38
CA GLU A 46 17.73 3.56 27.82
C GLU A 46 16.41 2.91 28.24
N ALA A 47 15.34 3.07 27.44
CA ALA A 47 14.05 2.44 27.69
C ALA A 47 14.14 0.91 27.70
N GLY A 48 15.00 0.34 26.84
CA GLY A 48 15.31 -1.09 26.79
C GLY A 48 16.30 -1.58 27.85
N GLY A 49 16.89 -0.68 28.65
CA GLY A 49 17.95 -1.03 29.61
C GLY A 49 19.27 -1.44 28.94
N LEU A 50 19.50 -1.00 27.71
CA LEU A 50 20.68 -1.31 26.89
C LEU A 50 21.66 -0.13 26.87
N THR A 51 22.93 -0.43 26.57
CA THR A 51 23.96 0.61 26.37
C THR A 51 23.95 1.06 24.92
N PHE A 52 23.90 2.38 24.69
CA PHE A 52 23.92 2.95 23.35
C PHE A 52 25.29 2.72 22.65
N PRO A 53 25.34 2.15 21.42
CA PRO A 53 26.59 1.77 20.76
C PRO A 53 27.26 2.95 20.06
N GLU A 54 27.82 3.89 20.83
CA GLU A 54 28.40 5.16 20.32
C GLU A 54 29.41 4.99 19.17
N ASN A 55 30.21 3.92 19.23
CA ASN A 55 31.31 3.64 18.32
C ASN A 55 30.92 2.75 17.12
N ASN A 56 29.71 2.20 17.10
CA ASN A 56 29.22 1.32 16.04
C ASN A 56 27.79 1.73 15.64
N PHE A 57 27.67 2.99 15.27
CA PHE A 57 26.43 3.63 14.86
C PHE A 57 26.55 4.10 13.41
N HIS A 58 25.62 3.70 12.55
CA HIS A 58 25.67 3.97 11.12
C HIS A 58 24.37 4.60 10.63
N VAL A 59 24.46 5.74 9.95
CA VAL A 59 23.35 6.31 9.18
C VAL A 59 23.52 5.95 7.71
N VAL A 60 22.47 5.44 7.07
CA VAL A 60 22.46 5.04 5.66
C VAL A 60 21.29 5.68 4.92
N ASP A 61 21.33 5.73 3.59
CA ASP A 61 20.36 6.51 2.81
C ASP A 61 18.96 5.89 2.68
N SER A 62 18.83 4.58 2.87
CA SER A 62 17.60 3.83 2.67
C SER A 62 17.56 2.54 3.49
N ILE A 63 16.38 1.93 3.58
CA ILE A 63 16.21 0.60 4.16
C ILE A 63 17.02 -0.47 3.39
N ASN A 64 17.14 -0.35 2.06
CA ASN A 64 17.95 -1.27 1.27
C ASN A 64 19.45 -1.13 1.60
N ALA A 65 19.92 0.11 1.81
CA ALA A 65 21.28 0.37 2.27
C ALA A 65 21.51 -0.15 3.70
N LEU A 66 20.48 -0.19 4.55
CA LEU A 66 20.54 -0.76 5.89
C LEU A 66 20.82 -2.27 5.83
N PHE A 67 20.05 -3.03 5.04
CA PHE A 67 20.31 -4.46 4.85
C PHE A 67 21.71 -4.74 4.31
N LYS A 68 22.15 -3.94 3.33
CA LYS A 68 23.50 -4.05 2.77
C LYS A 68 24.57 -3.78 3.84
N LYS A 69 24.42 -2.71 4.62
CA LYS A 69 25.35 -2.32 5.67
C LYS A 69 25.44 -3.37 6.78
N TYR A 70 24.31 -3.96 7.15
CA TYR A 70 24.27 -5.08 8.09
C TYR A 70 25.12 -6.24 7.59
N LYS A 71 24.89 -6.69 6.35
CA LYS A 71 25.67 -7.78 5.74
C LYS A 71 27.16 -7.47 5.63
N GLU A 72 27.51 -6.21 5.32
CA GLU A 72 28.91 -5.76 5.28
C GLU A 72 29.59 -5.85 6.66
N ILE A 73 28.87 -5.54 7.74
CA ILE A 73 29.41 -5.54 9.11
C ILE A 73 29.46 -6.96 9.69
N THR A 74 28.39 -7.75 9.53
CA THR A 74 28.23 -9.03 10.22
C THR A 74 28.61 -10.24 9.37
N GLY A 75 28.65 -10.08 8.04
CA GLY A 75 28.78 -11.19 7.09
C GLY A 75 27.49 -12.02 6.92
N LEU A 76 26.40 -11.66 7.59
CA LEU A 76 25.13 -12.40 7.58
C LEU A 76 24.13 -11.81 6.58
N ASP A 77 23.28 -12.67 6.03
CA ASP A 77 22.21 -12.30 5.08
C ASP A 77 20.87 -12.92 5.52
N ASN A 78 20.55 -12.72 6.79
CA ASN A 78 19.39 -13.29 7.47
C ASN A 78 18.46 -12.23 8.10
N LEU A 79 18.76 -10.94 7.90
CA LEU A 79 17.96 -9.85 8.42
C LEU A 79 16.67 -9.70 7.59
N SER A 80 15.54 -9.61 8.28
CA SER A 80 14.23 -9.39 7.69
C SER A 80 13.65 -8.04 8.10
N GLY A 81 12.56 -7.61 7.46
CA GLY A 81 11.88 -6.37 7.82
C GLY A 81 11.30 -6.38 9.25
N SER A 82 10.94 -7.56 9.79
CA SER A 82 10.41 -7.69 11.15
C SER A 82 11.47 -7.53 12.24
N ASP A 83 12.76 -7.57 11.89
CA ASP A 83 13.87 -7.33 12.82
C ASP A 83 14.17 -5.83 12.97
N LEU A 84 13.46 -4.96 12.22
CA LEU A 84 13.65 -3.52 12.19
C LEU A 84 12.53 -2.80 12.95
N ASN A 85 12.89 -1.67 13.55
CA ASN A 85 11.95 -0.71 14.11
C ASN A 85 11.62 0.36 13.06
N LEU A 86 10.42 0.96 13.14
CA LEU A 86 9.89 1.76 12.02
C LEU A 86 10.14 3.27 12.16
N GLY A 87 10.66 3.73 13.31
CA GLY A 87 11.02 5.13 13.53
C GLY A 87 9.81 6.05 13.35
N SER A 88 9.90 7.02 12.45
CA SER A 88 8.80 7.95 12.14
C SER A 88 7.51 7.24 11.66
N LEU A 89 7.61 6.05 11.08
CA LEU A 89 6.43 5.30 10.63
C LEU A 89 5.66 4.64 11.80
N ASP A 90 6.26 4.56 12.99
CA ASP A 90 5.56 4.16 14.23
C ASP A 90 4.75 5.30 14.85
N ALA A 91 4.79 6.51 14.28
CA ALA A 91 4.08 7.67 14.80
C ALA A 91 2.59 7.38 15.07
N HIS A 92 1.92 6.67 14.15
CA HIS A 92 0.51 6.35 14.33
C HIS A 92 0.24 5.51 15.59
N TRP A 93 1.10 4.53 15.90
CA TRP A 93 0.98 3.70 17.09
C TRP A 93 1.39 4.45 18.35
N LEU A 94 2.50 5.19 18.29
CA LEU A 94 3.00 5.93 19.45
C LEU A 94 2.00 7.00 19.91
N LYS A 95 1.25 7.61 18.98
CA LYS A 95 0.14 8.52 19.27
C LYS A 95 -0.87 7.91 20.26
N TYR A 96 -1.25 6.64 20.10
CA TYR A 96 -2.18 5.99 21.03
C TYR A 96 -1.59 5.96 22.44
N HIS A 97 -0.34 5.54 22.56
CA HIS A 97 0.34 5.47 23.85
C HIS A 97 0.46 6.84 24.52
N VAL A 98 0.81 7.87 23.75
CA VAL A 98 0.87 9.26 24.21
C VAL A 98 -0.52 9.74 24.64
N PHE A 99 -1.57 9.41 23.91
CA PHE A 99 -2.95 9.73 24.29
C PHE A 99 -3.36 9.06 25.61
N TYR A 100 -3.09 7.76 25.78
CA TYR A 100 -3.35 7.05 27.03
C TYR A 100 -2.59 7.66 28.21
N ARG A 101 -1.32 8.03 28.02
CA ARG A 101 -0.47 8.64 29.05
C ARG A 101 -0.92 10.06 29.39
N ASP A 102 -1.04 10.93 28.39
CA ASP A 102 -1.15 12.37 28.61
C ASP A 102 -2.58 12.86 28.69
N VAL A 103 -3.53 12.20 28.03
CA VAL A 103 -4.93 12.59 28.00
C VAL A 103 -5.75 11.76 28.97
N LEU A 104 -5.60 10.43 28.92
CA LEU A 104 -6.33 9.52 29.81
C LEU A 104 -5.64 9.32 31.17
N LYS A 105 -4.39 9.78 31.32
CA LYS A 105 -3.62 9.69 32.57
C LYS A 105 -3.45 8.25 33.07
N HIS A 106 -3.28 7.31 32.15
CA HIS A 106 -3.01 5.91 32.48
C HIS A 106 -1.57 5.77 33.03
N GLU A 107 -1.45 5.23 34.24
CA GLU A 107 -0.17 5.01 34.91
C GLU A 107 0.68 3.92 34.21
N GLY A 108 2.00 3.98 34.38
CA GLY A 108 2.93 2.95 33.88
C GLY A 108 3.39 3.17 32.43
N LEU A 109 3.00 4.28 31.81
CA LEU A 109 3.37 4.65 30.43
C LEU A 109 4.46 5.74 30.39
N GLU A 110 5.01 6.15 31.53
CA GLU A 110 5.93 7.29 31.65
C GLU A 110 7.21 7.04 30.85
N LYS A 111 7.69 5.79 30.81
CA LYS A 111 8.89 5.41 30.04
C LYS A 111 8.70 5.54 28.52
N LEU A 112 7.46 5.55 28.01
CA LEU A 112 7.22 5.67 26.58
C LEU A 112 7.61 7.04 26.02
N GLN A 113 7.77 8.06 26.88
CA GLN A 113 8.32 9.36 26.47
C GLN A 113 9.73 9.24 25.88
N LEU A 114 10.49 8.21 26.28
CA LEU A 114 11.83 7.95 25.78
C LEU A 114 11.83 7.43 24.33
N LEU A 115 10.68 6.97 23.83
CA LEU A 115 10.52 6.50 22.45
C LEU A 115 10.18 7.63 21.48
N GLU A 116 9.54 8.71 21.94
CA GLU A 116 9.11 9.83 21.07
C GLU A 116 10.23 10.43 20.21
N PRO A 117 11.47 10.61 20.69
CA PRO A 117 12.55 11.11 19.86
C PRO A 117 12.86 10.24 18.64
N MET A 118 12.57 8.93 18.68
CA MET A 118 12.79 8.01 17.55
C MET A 118 11.95 8.36 16.32
N LEU A 119 10.86 9.12 16.48
CA LEU A 119 10.03 9.56 15.37
C LEU A 119 10.75 10.53 14.41
N LYS A 120 11.95 11.02 14.77
CA LYS A 120 12.79 11.82 13.86
C LYS A 120 13.49 10.99 12.79
N VAL A 121 13.69 9.70 13.03
CA VAL A 121 14.51 8.83 12.16
C VAL A 121 13.66 7.91 11.29
N GLY A 122 14.28 7.28 10.29
CA GLY A 122 13.64 6.24 9.49
C GLY A 122 13.72 4.87 10.17
N TRP A 123 13.81 3.82 9.36
CA TRP A 123 13.91 2.44 9.84
C TRP A 123 15.22 2.25 10.60
N PHE A 124 15.23 1.49 11.68
CA PHE A 124 16.47 1.22 12.39
C PHE A 124 16.57 -0.20 12.96
N LEU A 125 17.78 -0.74 12.86
CA LEU A 125 18.20 -1.94 13.57
C LEU A 125 18.83 -1.51 14.90
N MET A 126 18.39 -2.13 15.98
CA MET A 126 18.89 -1.93 17.34
C MET A 126 19.45 -3.24 17.88
N CYS A 127 20.75 -3.30 18.13
CA CYS A 127 21.43 -4.42 18.79
C CYS A 127 22.31 -3.90 19.93
N ASP A 128 22.81 -4.80 20.78
CA ASP A 128 23.62 -4.47 21.96
C ASP A 128 24.86 -3.62 21.63
N ASP A 129 25.54 -3.92 20.51
CA ASP A 129 26.79 -3.29 20.10
C ASP A 129 26.76 -2.69 18.69
N LEU A 130 25.59 -2.63 18.05
CA LEU A 130 25.41 -2.14 16.68
C LEU A 130 24.06 -1.43 16.55
N CYS A 131 24.08 -0.24 15.95
CA CYS A 131 22.88 0.42 15.46
C CYS A 131 23.06 0.88 14.02
N ILE A 132 22.11 0.54 13.16
CA ILE A 132 22.06 1.03 11.77
C ILE A 132 20.70 1.68 11.58
N VAL A 133 20.68 2.93 11.16
CA VAL A 133 19.47 3.71 10.94
C VAL A 133 19.42 4.21 9.50
N SER A 134 18.29 4.00 8.84
CA SER A 134 18.01 4.58 7.54
C SER A 134 17.56 6.02 7.70
N GLN A 135 17.98 6.86 6.77
CA GLN A 135 17.31 8.12 6.50
C GLN A 135 15.86 7.88 6.10
N LYS A 136 15.05 8.93 6.19
CA LYS A 136 13.66 8.93 5.72
C LYS A 136 13.62 9.01 4.19
N PRO A 137 12.52 8.57 3.54
CA PRO A 137 12.29 8.82 2.13
C PRO A 137 12.44 10.31 1.80
N VAL A 138 12.92 10.63 0.60
CA VAL A 138 12.98 12.00 0.06
C VAL A 138 11.67 12.40 -0.62
N TYR A 139 10.80 11.43 -0.89
CA TYR A 139 9.47 11.68 -1.46
C TYR A 139 8.49 10.60 -1.00
N ILE A 140 7.27 11.03 -0.68
CA ILE A 140 6.11 10.18 -0.41
C ILE A 140 4.92 10.81 -1.14
N GLY A 141 4.37 10.09 -2.12
CA GLY A 141 3.19 10.46 -2.89
C GLY A 141 1.97 9.69 -2.42
N LEU A 142 0.85 10.40 -2.28
CA LEU A 142 -0.42 9.83 -1.79
C LEU A 142 -1.58 10.21 -2.70
N SER A 143 -2.58 9.34 -2.75
CA SER A 143 -3.93 9.60 -3.24
C SER A 143 -4.87 9.22 -2.09
N GLY A 144 -5.48 10.23 -1.45
CA GLY A 144 -6.10 10.08 -0.14
C GLY A 144 -5.06 9.60 0.88
N THR A 145 -5.31 8.44 1.50
CA THR A 145 -4.41 7.80 2.47
C THR A 145 -3.51 6.71 1.86
N ARG A 146 -3.58 6.48 0.55
CA ARG A 146 -2.90 5.36 -0.13
C ARG A 146 -1.70 5.85 -0.93
N LEU A 147 -0.60 5.09 -0.93
CA LEU A 147 0.59 5.38 -1.75
C LEU A 147 0.22 5.47 -3.23
N HIS A 148 0.65 6.55 -3.88
CA HIS A 148 0.36 6.81 -5.29
C HIS A 148 1.36 7.81 -5.89
N ALA A 149 1.80 7.54 -7.12
CA ALA A 149 2.43 8.54 -7.97
C ALA A 149 2.20 8.20 -9.45
N GLU A 150 2.04 9.22 -10.29
CA GLU A 150 1.66 9.00 -11.69
C GLU A 150 2.84 8.62 -12.59
N ASN A 151 4.04 9.14 -12.32
CA ASN A 151 5.19 9.05 -13.22
C ASN A 151 6.52 8.73 -12.51
N ARG A 152 6.48 8.39 -11.22
CA ARG A 152 7.67 8.10 -10.40
C ARG A 152 7.34 7.07 -9.31
N LYS A 153 8.34 6.71 -8.50
CA LYS A 153 8.10 5.93 -7.28
C LYS A 153 7.23 6.73 -6.32
N ALA A 154 6.19 6.10 -5.77
CA ALA A 154 5.30 6.69 -4.77
C ALA A 154 5.98 6.85 -3.41
N LEU A 155 7.04 6.09 -3.15
CA LEU A 155 7.94 6.30 -2.03
C LEU A 155 9.35 6.17 -2.57
N GLU A 156 10.21 7.17 -2.34
CA GLU A 156 11.55 7.21 -2.90
C GLU A 156 12.59 7.65 -1.86
N PHE A 157 13.70 6.93 -1.79
CA PHE A 157 14.87 7.27 -0.98
C PHE A 157 15.95 7.97 -1.82
N ALA A 158 16.91 8.61 -1.14
CA ALA A 158 17.95 9.41 -1.79
C ALA A 158 18.86 8.59 -2.74
N ASP A 159 18.97 7.28 -2.53
CA ASP A 159 19.72 6.35 -3.37
C ASP A 159 18.91 5.81 -4.56
N GLY A 160 17.72 6.36 -4.83
CA GLY A 160 16.82 5.98 -5.92
C GLY A 160 16.02 4.69 -5.70
N LYS A 161 16.18 4.05 -4.54
CA LYS A 161 15.35 2.92 -4.12
C LYS A 161 13.98 3.36 -3.64
N GLY A 162 13.02 2.46 -3.67
CA GLY A 162 11.65 2.77 -3.23
C GLY A 162 10.59 1.90 -3.87
N ILE A 163 9.36 2.39 -3.89
CA ILE A 163 8.17 1.63 -4.23
C ILE A 163 7.37 2.38 -5.30
N TYR A 164 7.00 1.68 -6.37
CA TYR A 164 5.97 2.15 -7.30
C TYR A 164 4.60 1.79 -6.74
N ALA A 165 3.68 2.75 -6.74
CA ALA A 165 2.31 2.48 -6.33
C ALA A 165 1.31 3.32 -7.13
N TRP A 166 0.14 2.73 -7.41
CA TRP A 166 -1.00 3.41 -8.02
C TRP A 166 -2.22 3.24 -7.13
N LYS A 167 -2.59 4.32 -6.40
CA LYS A 167 -3.78 4.35 -5.53
C LYS A 167 -3.80 3.18 -4.54
N GLY A 168 -2.64 2.83 -3.99
CA GLY A 168 -2.43 1.74 -3.03
C GLY A 168 -2.01 0.39 -3.63
N VAL A 169 -2.16 0.18 -4.94
CA VAL A 169 -1.66 -1.05 -5.59
C VAL A 169 -0.15 -0.94 -5.75
N LEU A 170 0.62 -1.86 -5.16
CA LEU A 170 2.07 -1.88 -5.23
C LEU A 170 2.55 -2.56 -6.52
N LEU A 171 3.42 -1.90 -7.27
CA LEU A 171 4.00 -2.43 -8.52
C LEU A 171 5.47 -2.78 -8.29
N LYS A 172 5.83 -4.03 -8.58
CA LYS A 172 7.22 -4.50 -8.47
C LYS A 172 8.07 -3.81 -9.54
N GLU A 173 9.15 -3.14 -9.12
CA GLU A 173 10.02 -2.35 -9.99
C GLU A 173 10.47 -3.13 -11.25
N LYS A 174 10.90 -4.38 -11.09
CA LYS A 174 11.46 -5.19 -12.19
C LYS A 174 10.44 -5.68 -13.22
N THR A 175 9.17 -5.86 -12.82
CA THR A 175 8.15 -6.51 -13.67
C THR A 175 7.04 -5.56 -14.09
N HIS A 176 6.69 -4.61 -13.23
CA HIS A 176 5.49 -3.77 -13.38
C HIS A 176 5.77 -2.28 -13.22
N GLY A 177 6.98 -1.88 -12.80
CA GLY A 177 7.32 -0.45 -12.61
C GLY A 177 7.17 0.39 -13.89
N TRP A 178 7.34 -0.24 -15.06
CA TRP A 178 7.17 0.42 -16.37
C TRP A 178 5.74 0.90 -16.62
N ILE A 179 4.71 0.30 -15.99
CA ILE A 179 3.31 0.75 -16.09
C ILE A 179 3.19 2.19 -15.56
N ILE A 180 4.02 2.58 -14.59
CA ILE A 180 4.05 3.93 -14.03
C ILE A 180 4.93 4.87 -14.87
N THR A 181 6.12 4.43 -15.27
CA THR A 181 7.10 5.31 -15.95
C THR A 181 6.87 5.43 -17.45
N ASN A 182 6.17 4.48 -18.06
CA ASN A 182 5.94 4.36 -19.51
C ASN A 182 4.52 3.87 -19.82
N PRO A 183 3.47 4.53 -19.30
CA PRO A 183 2.09 4.11 -19.54
C PRO A 183 1.70 4.08 -21.02
N GLU A 184 2.33 4.92 -21.84
CA GLU A 184 2.08 5.02 -23.27
C GLU A 184 2.43 3.73 -24.02
N LYS A 185 3.23 2.85 -23.41
CA LYS A 185 3.63 1.55 -23.99
C LYS A 185 2.68 0.42 -23.64
N ILE A 186 1.70 0.65 -22.76
CA ILE A 186 0.71 -0.38 -22.41
C ILE A 186 -0.08 -0.72 -23.66
N THR A 187 -0.20 -2.01 -23.96
CA THR A 187 -1.03 -2.53 -25.05
C THR A 187 -2.21 -3.34 -24.53
N VAL A 188 -3.21 -3.58 -25.40
CA VAL A 188 -4.32 -4.52 -25.11
C VAL A 188 -3.79 -5.91 -24.74
N ASP A 189 -2.77 -6.39 -25.45
CA ASP A 189 -2.15 -7.70 -25.19
C ASP A 189 -1.52 -7.78 -23.79
N ASP A 190 -0.80 -6.73 -23.36
CA ASP A 190 -0.23 -6.68 -22.02
C ASP A 190 -1.31 -6.73 -20.93
N ILE A 191 -2.41 -5.98 -21.13
CA ILE A 191 -3.56 -5.97 -20.20
C ILE A 191 -4.21 -7.35 -20.15
N MET A 192 -4.41 -7.98 -21.30
CA MET A 192 -5.08 -9.26 -21.38
C MET A 192 -4.26 -10.35 -20.68
N LYS A 193 -2.95 -10.40 -20.92
CA LYS A 193 -2.01 -11.40 -20.35
C LYS A 193 -1.69 -11.21 -18.86
N GLU A 194 -2.03 -10.07 -18.24
CA GLU A 194 -1.75 -9.83 -16.83
C GLU A 194 -2.66 -10.65 -15.92
N ASN A 195 -2.12 -11.64 -15.22
CA ASN A 195 -2.90 -12.52 -14.34
C ASN A 195 -3.42 -11.82 -13.08
N ASN A 196 -2.70 -10.84 -12.54
CA ASN A 196 -3.10 -10.16 -11.32
C ASN A 196 -4.17 -9.09 -11.63
N ALA A 197 -5.40 -9.31 -11.16
CA ALA A 197 -6.53 -8.42 -11.41
C ALA A 197 -6.29 -6.96 -10.96
N GLU A 198 -5.57 -6.73 -9.84
CA GLU A 198 -5.27 -5.37 -9.38
C GLU A 198 -4.27 -4.66 -10.30
N ILE A 199 -3.25 -5.38 -10.80
CA ILE A 199 -2.30 -4.81 -11.77
C ILE A 199 -3.00 -4.56 -13.11
N ARG A 200 -3.82 -5.51 -13.58
CA ARG A 200 -4.63 -5.36 -14.79
C ARG A 200 -5.51 -4.11 -14.71
N ARG A 201 -6.15 -3.87 -13.57
CA ARG A 201 -6.93 -2.64 -13.32
C ARG A 201 -6.08 -1.39 -13.40
N VAL A 202 -4.87 -1.39 -12.82
CA VAL A 202 -3.94 -0.26 -12.97
C VAL A 202 -3.62 -0.04 -14.45
N MET A 203 -3.34 -1.09 -15.22
CA MET A 203 -3.06 -0.95 -16.65
C MET A 203 -4.26 -0.39 -17.42
N LEU A 204 -5.47 -0.87 -17.13
CA LEU A 204 -6.72 -0.35 -17.72
C LEU A 204 -6.98 1.11 -17.38
N GLU A 205 -6.79 1.53 -16.12
CA GLU A 205 -6.92 2.93 -15.72
C GLU A 205 -5.90 3.83 -16.43
N ARG A 206 -4.69 3.34 -16.63
CA ARG A 206 -3.61 4.06 -17.32
C ARG A 206 -3.81 4.11 -18.83
N PHE A 207 -4.35 3.05 -19.41
CA PHE A 207 -4.61 2.91 -20.84
C PHE A 207 -5.89 3.66 -21.26
N GLY A 208 -6.90 3.65 -20.40
CA GLY A 208 -8.24 4.17 -20.65
C GLY A 208 -9.21 3.04 -21.02
N PHE A 209 -10.33 2.93 -20.28
CA PHE A 209 -11.33 1.88 -20.48
C PHE A 209 -11.96 1.94 -21.87
N ASP A 210 -12.39 3.12 -22.32
CA ASP A 210 -13.04 3.27 -23.63
C ASP A 210 -12.09 2.89 -24.76
N ARG A 211 -10.86 3.39 -24.70
CA ARG A 211 -9.78 3.04 -25.63
C ARG A 211 -9.51 1.54 -25.65
N PHE A 212 -9.55 0.86 -24.50
CA PHE A 212 -9.35 -0.59 -24.43
C PHE A 212 -10.43 -1.35 -25.21
N PHE A 213 -11.70 -1.01 -25.01
CA PHE A 213 -12.79 -1.68 -25.73
C PHE A 213 -12.80 -1.37 -27.24
N GLU A 214 -12.35 -0.18 -27.63
CA GLU A 214 -12.16 0.19 -29.04
C GLU A 214 -11.02 -0.58 -29.69
N GLU A 215 -9.85 -0.65 -29.05
CA GLU A 215 -8.65 -1.31 -29.61
C GLU A 215 -8.70 -2.84 -29.48
N ALA A 216 -9.51 -3.39 -28.57
CA ALA A 216 -9.71 -4.83 -28.41
C ALA A 216 -10.76 -5.43 -29.36
N ASP A 217 -11.26 -4.67 -30.34
CA ASP A 217 -12.34 -5.10 -31.26
C ASP A 217 -13.50 -5.79 -30.52
N SER A 218 -13.93 -5.15 -29.42
CA SER A 218 -14.92 -5.72 -28.53
C SER A 218 -16.35 -5.50 -29.02
N LYS A 219 -17.18 -6.51 -28.83
CA LYS A 219 -18.60 -6.50 -29.12
C LYS A 219 -19.39 -6.56 -27.81
N LEU A 220 -20.18 -5.51 -27.55
CA LEU A 220 -21.11 -5.48 -26.44
C LEU A 220 -22.20 -6.55 -26.66
N LEU A 221 -22.29 -7.50 -25.75
CA LEU A 221 -23.30 -8.58 -25.76
C LEU A 221 -24.51 -8.26 -24.89
N ASP A 222 -24.28 -7.64 -23.74
CA ASP A 222 -25.32 -7.30 -22.78
C ASP A 222 -24.96 -6.02 -22.02
N ASP A 223 -25.97 -5.21 -21.69
CA ASP A 223 -25.84 -3.95 -20.95
C ASP A 223 -26.98 -3.88 -19.92
N ASP A 224 -26.66 -4.31 -18.70
CA ASP A 224 -27.60 -4.37 -17.59
C ASP A 224 -27.22 -3.29 -16.55
N PRO A 225 -28.12 -2.34 -16.23
CA PRO A 225 -27.82 -1.28 -15.26
C PRO A 225 -27.44 -1.78 -13.86
N LYS A 226 -27.91 -2.97 -13.47
CA LYS A 226 -27.64 -3.59 -12.17
C LYS A 226 -26.44 -4.54 -12.23
N HIS A 227 -26.21 -5.22 -13.34
CA HIS A 227 -25.21 -6.29 -13.45
C HIS A 227 -24.00 -5.93 -14.31
N GLY A 228 -23.97 -4.76 -14.94
CA GLY A 228 -22.85 -4.25 -15.72
C GLY A 228 -22.96 -4.59 -17.20
N LYS A 229 -21.83 -4.50 -17.90
CA LYS A 229 -21.75 -4.69 -19.36
C LYS A 229 -20.89 -5.89 -19.69
N LEU A 230 -21.41 -6.80 -20.50
CA LEU A 230 -20.70 -7.98 -20.96
C LEU A 230 -20.20 -7.75 -22.39
N TYR A 231 -18.91 -7.98 -22.59
CA TYR A 231 -18.24 -7.82 -23.86
C TYR A 231 -17.65 -9.15 -24.33
N GLU A 232 -17.81 -9.43 -25.61
CA GLU A 232 -17.05 -10.42 -26.36
C GLU A 232 -15.86 -9.72 -26.99
N ILE A 233 -14.65 -10.29 -26.90
CA ILE A 233 -13.46 -9.72 -27.53
C ILE A 233 -13.10 -10.59 -28.72
N ALA A 234 -12.94 -9.97 -29.89
CA ALA A 234 -12.38 -10.64 -31.05
C ALA A 234 -10.86 -10.70 -30.92
N PHE A 235 -10.29 -11.89 -30.97
CA PHE A 235 -8.84 -12.06 -30.96
C PHE A 235 -8.32 -12.12 -32.41
N PRO A 236 -7.28 -11.34 -32.76
CA PRO A 236 -6.59 -11.51 -34.04
C PRO A 236 -5.81 -12.83 -34.03
N ASP A 237 -6.09 -13.68 -35.02
CA ASP A 237 -5.51 -15.02 -35.29
C ASP A 237 -5.96 -16.17 -34.35
N ASP A 238 -5.95 -17.40 -34.90
CA ASP A 238 -6.51 -18.68 -34.38
C ASP A 238 -5.98 -19.18 -33.01
N GLU A 239 -5.33 -18.34 -32.21
CA GLU A 239 -4.99 -18.66 -30.82
C GLU A 239 -5.88 -17.84 -29.87
N PRO A 240 -6.95 -18.45 -29.28
CA PRO A 240 -7.67 -17.79 -28.21
C PRO A 240 -6.66 -17.45 -27.11
N ILE A 241 -6.57 -16.18 -26.69
CA ILE A 241 -5.72 -15.84 -25.55
C ILE A 241 -6.34 -16.53 -24.33
N LYS A 242 -5.64 -17.57 -23.92
CA LYS A 242 -5.90 -18.46 -22.80
C LYS A 242 -5.61 -17.72 -21.49
N LEU A 243 -6.63 -17.06 -20.93
CA LEU A 243 -6.46 -16.12 -19.80
C LEU A 243 -7.02 -16.64 -18.48
N LEU A 244 -7.87 -17.66 -18.54
CA LEU A 244 -8.36 -18.44 -17.41
C LEU A 244 -8.32 -19.92 -17.83
N ASN A 245 -7.39 -20.70 -17.25
CA ASN A 245 -7.33 -22.14 -17.44
C ASN A 245 -7.37 -22.62 -18.91
N ASP A 246 -6.74 -21.89 -19.83
CA ASP A 246 -6.73 -22.25 -21.25
C ASP A 246 -8.08 -22.15 -22.00
N GLU A 247 -9.05 -21.41 -21.47
CA GLU A 247 -10.36 -21.21 -22.08
C GLU A 247 -10.51 -19.80 -22.69
N PRO A 248 -11.28 -19.65 -23.79
CA PRO A 248 -11.73 -18.35 -24.28
C PRO A 248 -12.52 -17.60 -23.20
N ILE A 249 -12.42 -16.27 -23.19
CA ILE A 249 -13.01 -15.42 -22.15
C ILE A 249 -13.87 -14.31 -22.75
N LYS A 250 -14.93 -13.96 -22.03
CA LYS A 250 -15.65 -12.68 -22.17
C LYS A 250 -15.19 -11.72 -21.08
N LEU A 251 -15.46 -10.44 -21.25
CA LEU A 251 -15.13 -9.42 -20.25
C LEU A 251 -16.39 -8.80 -19.66
N LEU A 252 -16.49 -8.84 -18.34
CA LEU A 252 -17.53 -8.18 -17.58
C LEU A 252 -17.00 -6.84 -17.04
N LYS A 253 -17.54 -5.73 -17.54
CA LYS A 253 -17.35 -4.39 -16.94
C LYS A 253 -18.40 -4.17 -15.86
N VAL A 254 -17.96 -4.02 -14.62
CA VAL A 254 -18.83 -3.79 -13.45
C VAL A 254 -18.29 -2.68 -12.56
N ILE A 255 -19.18 -2.08 -11.78
CA ILE A 255 -18.84 -1.22 -10.66
C ILE A 255 -18.98 -2.06 -9.39
N ASN A 256 -18.02 -1.97 -8.46
CA ASN A 256 -18.12 -2.68 -7.17
C ASN A 256 -19.34 -2.20 -6.35
N SER A 257 -19.85 -3.06 -5.46
CA SER A 257 -20.98 -2.75 -4.56
C SER A 257 -20.59 -1.96 -3.34
N THR A 258 -19.32 -2.02 -2.94
CA THR A 258 -18.83 -1.44 -1.69
C THR A 258 -18.06 -0.16 -1.99
N ALA A 259 -18.48 0.95 -1.39
CA ALA A 259 -17.76 2.21 -1.49
C ALA A 259 -16.34 2.08 -0.91
N GLU A 260 -15.38 2.72 -1.57
CA GLU A 260 -14.05 2.89 -1.03
C GLU A 260 -14.09 3.82 0.20
N PRO A 261 -13.03 3.86 1.04
CA PRO A 261 -13.00 4.75 2.21
C PRO A 261 -13.21 6.24 1.92
N ASP A 262 -13.04 6.66 0.66
CA ASP A 262 -13.29 8.02 0.18
C ASP A 262 -14.70 8.21 -0.45
N GLY A 263 -15.56 7.20 -0.35
CA GLY A 263 -16.92 7.19 -0.90
C GLY A 263 -17.00 6.91 -2.39
N THR A 264 -15.88 6.65 -3.06
CA THR A 264 -15.86 6.37 -4.50
C THR A 264 -16.12 4.89 -4.80
N PHE A 265 -16.61 4.61 -6.00
CA PHE A 265 -16.74 3.24 -6.51
C PHE A 265 -15.72 3.01 -7.63
N LYS A 266 -15.24 1.78 -7.73
CA LYS A 266 -14.25 1.35 -8.72
C LYS A 266 -14.91 0.58 -9.85
N GLU A 267 -14.53 0.92 -11.06
CA GLU A 267 -14.80 0.09 -12.23
C GLU A 267 -13.80 -1.07 -12.28
N TYR A 268 -14.32 -2.28 -12.48
CA TYR A 268 -13.55 -3.49 -12.71
C TYR A 268 -13.90 -4.05 -14.09
N ILE A 269 -12.89 -4.59 -14.77
CA ILE A 269 -13.09 -5.48 -15.91
C ILE A 269 -12.63 -6.86 -15.48
N LEU A 270 -13.57 -7.80 -15.42
CA LEU A 270 -13.33 -9.15 -14.95
C LEU A 270 -13.41 -10.12 -16.14
N PRO A 271 -12.39 -10.97 -16.34
CA PRO A 271 -12.51 -12.06 -17.30
C PRO A 271 -13.49 -13.09 -16.76
N VAL A 272 -14.42 -13.52 -17.61
CA VAL A 272 -15.44 -14.53 -17.29
C VAL A 272 -15.47 -15.60 -18.38
N PRO A 273 -16.01 -16.80 -18.11
CA PRO A 273 -16.08 -17.87 -19.10
C PRO A 273 -16.80 -17.47 -20.40
N GLU A 274 -16.40 -18.05 -21.54
CA GLU A 274 -16.99 -17.78 -22.85
C GLU A 274 -18.49 -18.14 -22.93
N ASP A 275 -18.94 -19.14 -22.17
CA ASP A 275 -20.33 -19.59 -22.19
C ASP A 275 -21.32 -18.58 -21.54
N MET A 276 -20.81 -17.56 -20.83
CA MET A 276 -21.64 -16.49 -20.25
C MET A 276 -22.39 -15.71 -21.33
N GLN A 277 -23.72 -15.66 -21.25
CA GLN A 277 -24.57 -14.99 -22.25
C GLN A 277 -25.10 -13.63 -21.78
N THR A 278 -25.18 -13.40 -20.48
CA THR A 278 -25.70 -12.15 -19.89
C THR A 278 -24.78 -11.60 -18.80
N SER A 279 -24.85 -10.29 -18.56
CA SER A 279 -24.12 -9.63 -17.47
C SER A 279 -24.50 -10.21 -16.10
N LEU A 280 -25.76 -10.63 -15.90
CA LEU A 280 -26.20 -11.33 -14.69
C LEU A 280 -25.46 -12.65 -14.50
N GLN A 281 -25.37 -13.49 -15.55
CA GLN A 281 -24.67 -14.77 -15.48
C GLN A 281 -23.18 -14.57 -15.15
N ALA A 282 -22.54 -13.67 -15.89
CA ALA A 282 -21.15 -13.33 -15.69
C ALA A 282 -20.89 -12.80 -14.27
N ARG A 283 -21.75 -11.89 -13.77
CA ARG A 283 -21.59 -11.33 -12.44
C ARG A 283 -21.81 -12.38 -11.35
N ALA A 284 -22.85 -13.21 -11.43
CA ALA A 284 -23.08 -14.29 -10.48
C ALA A 284 -21.90 -15.28 -10.42
N TRP A 285 -21.31 -15.60 -11.57
CA TRP A 285 -20.11 -16.45 -11.65
C TRP A 285 -18.92 -15.85 -10.87
N THR A 286 -18.71 -14.53 -10.90
CA THR A 286 -17.63 -13.90 -10.12
C THR A 286 -17.79 -14.02 -8.60
N PHE A 287 -18.99 -14.36 -8.12
CA PHE A 287 -19.31 -14.63 -6.72
C PHE A 287 -19.53 -16.13 -6.44
N ASP A 288 -19.25 -17.01 -7.40
CA ASP A 288 -19.48 -18.47 -7.29
C ASP A 288 -20.95 -18.81 -6.94
N CYS A 289 -21.90 -18.10 -7.56
CA CYS A 289 -23.34 -18.20 -7.29
C CYS A 289 -24.15 -18.58 -8.55
N ASP A 290 -25.28 -19.27 -8.36
CA ASP A 290 -26.25 -19.50 -9.45
C ASP A 290 -26.91 -18.16 -9.83
N PRO A 291 -26.98 -17.80 -11.13
CA PRO A 291 -27.61 -16.57 -11.59
C PRO A 291 -29.06 -16.37 -11.12
N LYS A 292 -29.81 -17.45 -10.86
CA LYS A 292 -31.20 -17.39 -10.37
C LYS A 292 -31.30 -17.05 -8.89
N GLU A 293 -30.24 -17.29 -8.14
CA GLU A 293 -30.13 -17.03 -6.70
C GLU A 293 -29.32 -15.77 -6.41
N PHE A 294 -28.75 -15.15 -7.45
CA PHE A 294 -27.90 -13.98 -7.33
C PHE A 294 -28.69 -12.69 -7.15
N GLU A 295 -28.82 -12.27 -5.89
CA GLU A 295 -29.30 -10.93 -5.55
C GLU A 295 -28.11 -9.99 -5.33
N PHE A 296 -27.94 -9.05 -6.25
CA PHE A 296 -26.95 -7.99 -6.08
C PHE A 296 -27.54 -6.82 -5.28
N GLU A 297 -27.03 -6.60 -4.07
CA GLU A 297 -27.31 -5.41 -3.27
C GLU A 297 -26.10 -4.47 -3.33
N VAL A 298 -26.37 -3.18 -3.55
CA VAL A 298 -25.37 -2.12 -3.42
C VAL A 298 -25.38 -1.70 -1.96
N GLU A 299 -24.24 -1.82 -1.28
CA GLU A 299 -24.09 -1.27 0.06
C GLU A 299 -23.99 0.26 -0.09
N THR A 300 -25.07 0.96 0.29
CA THR A 300 -25.13 2.43 0.34
C THR A 300 -24.53 2.98 1.61
#